data_AF-A0A1E3W9W3-F1
#
_entry.id   AF-A0A1E3W9W3-F1
#
_cell.length_a   1.000
_cell.length_b   1.000
_cell.length_c   1.000
_cell.angle_alpha   90.00
_cell.angle_beta   90.00
_cell.angle_gamma   90.00
#
_symmetry.space_group_name_H-M   'P 1'
#
loop_
_entity.id
_entity.type
_entity.pdbx_description
1 polymer ?
#
loop_
_entity_poly.entity_id
_entity_poly.type
_entity_poly.pdbx_seq_one_letter_code
_entity_poly.pdbx_strand_id
1 'polypeptide(L)'
;MESSLAMLETDGQGLAWPGSLPLLHAVADGVIAATFLLVPAVLLYLYRRRGESSEREAALVKLFLLFVFAVGLVHFAALLAPWLKAPALEGLLKGAAALLALATAIGLLWLAPHLLGLPPATGFRRKSPRT
;
A
#
# COMPACT_ATOMS: atom_id res chain seq x y z
N MET A 1 43.05 22.44 6.34
CA MET A 1 42.36 21.20 6.78
C MET A 1 40.85 21.37 6.94
N GLU A 2 40.32 22.60 7.04
CA GLU A 2 38.86 22.83 7.09
C GLU A 2 38.21 22.94 5.70
N SER A 3 38.99 23.28 4.67
CA SER A 3 38.52 23.40 3.28
C SER A 3 38.21 22.07 2.58
N SER A 4 38.69 20.95 3.12
CA SER A 4 38.40 19.61 2.58
C SER A 4 37.07 19.03 3.09
N LEU A 5 36.51 19.56 4.18
CA LEU A 5 35.23 19.12 4.73
C LEU A 5 34.03 19.81 4.06
N ALA A 6 34.20 21.06 3.60
CA ALA A 6 33.19 21.74 2.77
C ALA A 6 33.07 21.13 1.36
N MET A 7 34.09 20.40 0.90
CA MET A 7 34.11 19.74 -0.41
C MET A 7 33.47 18.34 -0.40
N LEU A 8 33.07 17.82 0.77
CA LEU A 8 32.32 16.55 0.87
C LEU A 8 30.81 16.75 1.07
N GLU A 9 30.34 18.00 1.16
CA GLU A 9 28.96 18.32 1.53
C GLU A 9 28.08 18.73 0.33
N THR A 10 28.64 18.89 -0.88
CA THR A 10 27.88 19.41 -2.05
C THR A 10 27.96 18.60 -3.35
N ASP A 11 28.66 17.47 -3.37
CA ASP A 11 28.87 16.68 -4.60
C ASP A 11 27.67 15.79 -5.01
N GLY A 12 26.48 16.08 -4.47
CA GLY A 12 25.19 15.51 -4.92
C GLY A 12 24.28 16.51 -5.64
N GLN A 13 24.70 17.77 -5.77
CA GLN A 13 23.90 18.86 -6.35
C GLN A 13 23.95 18.89 -7.90
N GLY A 14 24.61 17.92 -8.53
CA GLY A 14 24.96 17.92 -9.95
C GLY A 14 24.01 17.25 -10.93
N LEU A 15 22.83 16.79 -10.50
CA LEU A 15 21.76 16.42 -11.43
C LEU A 15 20.77 17.57 -11.46
N ALA A 16 21.04 18.58 -12.30
CA ALA A 16 20.05 19.58 -12.67
C ALA A 16 18.94 18.86 -13.44
N TRP A 17 18.01 18.25 -12.72
CA TRP A 17 16.84 17.60 -13.28
C TRP A 17 16.03 18.62 -14.10
N PRO A 18 15.37 18.21 -15.19
CA PRO A 18 14.56 19.11 -15.98
C PRO A 18 13.56 19.86 -15.10
N GLY A 19 13.41 21.17 -15.30
CA GLY A 19 12.49 22.01 -14.50
C GLY A 19 11.02 21.56 -14.53
N SER A 20 10.65 20.63 -15.41
CA SER A 20 9.32 20.00 -15.47
C SER A 20 9.12 18.85 -14.48
N LEU A 21 10.17 18.34 -13.83
CA LEU A 21 10.09 17.18 -12.94
C LEU A 21 9.11 17.38 -11.75
N PRO A 22 9.07 18.55 -11.07
CA PRO A 22 8.09 18.80 -10.01
C PRO A 22 6.64 18.75 -10.52
N LEU A 23 6.38 19.26 -11.72
CA LEU A 23 5.05 19.20 -12.33
C LEU A 23 4.66 17.76 -12.68
N LEU A 24 5.59 16.97 -13.21
CA LEU A 24 5.36 15.56 -13.50
C LEU A 24 4.99 14.78 -12.23
N HIS A 25 5.73 14.98 -11.13
CA HIS A 25 5.42 14.37 -9.84
C HIS A 25 4.03 14.80 -9.34
N ALA A 26 3.73 16.09 -9.35
CA ALA A 26 2.42 16.58 -8.91
C ALA A 26 1.27 15.99 -9.74
N VAL A 27 1.41 15.93 -11.07
CA VAL A 27 0.39 15.33 -11.93
C VAL A 27 0.25 13.83 -11.65
N ALA A 28 1.36 13.11 -11.52
CA ALA A 28 1.35 11.68 -11.21
C ALA A 28 0.68 11.42 -9.85
N ASP A 29 1.08 12.13 -8.80
CA ASP A 29 0.50 12.00 -7.46
C ASP A 29 -0.99 12.36 -7.45
N GLY A 30 -1.41 13.39 -8.20
CA GLY A 30 -2.81 13.75 -8.34
C GLY A 30 -3.64 12.65 -9.02
N VAL A 31 -3.13 12.07 -10.11
CA VAL A 31 -3.81 10.98 -10.83
C VAL A 31 -3.87 9.72 -9.96
N ILE A 32 -2.77 9.38 -9.27
CA ILE A 32 -2.72 8.21 -8.38
C ILE A 32 -3.67 8.42 -7.20
N ALA A 33 -3.65 9.59 -6.54
CA ALA A 33 -4.57 9.90 -5.45
C ALA A 33 -6.02 9.76 -5.88
N ALA A 34 -6.42 10.37 -7.01
CA ALA A 34 -7.77 10.26 -7.53
C ALA A 34 -8.17 8.80 -7.81
N THR A 35 -7.28 8.03 -8.43
CA THR A 35 -7.51 6.62 -8.74
C THR A 35 -7.69 5.78 -7.48
N PHE A 36 -6.80 5.92 -6.50
CA PHE A 36 -6.81 5.13 -5.27
C PHE A 36 -7.90 5.57 -4.27
N LEU A 37 -8.52 6.74 -4.46
CA LEU A 37 -9.74 7.13 -3.75
C LEU A 37 -11.00 6.61 -4.47
N LEU A 38 -11.00 6.57 -5.80
CA LEU A 38 -12.13 6.12 -6.61
C LEU A 38 -12.30 4.60 -6.64
N VAL A 39 -11.21 3.86 -6.85
CA VAL A 39 -11.19 2.39 -6.88
C VAL A 39 -11.87 1.77 -5.66
N PRO A 40 -11.54 2.13 -4.40
CA PRO A 40 -12.18 1.51 -3.25
C PRO A 40 -13.67 1.86 -3.15
N ALA A 41 -14.11 3.04 -3.62
CA ALA A 41 -15.53 3.38 -3.67
C ALA A 41 -16.30 2.48 -4.66
N VAL A 42 -15.73 2.26 -5.85
CA VAL A 42 -16.31 1.36 -6.87
C VAL A 42 -16.32 -0.09 -6.39
N LEU A 43 -15.21 -0.58 -5.85
CA LEU A 43 -15.11 -1.95 -5.33
C LEU A 43 -16.05 -2.18 -4.14
N LEU A 44 -16.22 -1.20 -3.26
CA LEU A 44 -17.20 -1.28 -2.18
C LEU A 44 -18.63 -1.37 -2.72
N TYR A 45 -18.97 -0.57 -3.73
CA TYR A 45 -20.27 -0.62 -4.37
C TYR A 45 -20.55 -2.01 -4.99
N LEU A 46 -19.59 -2.54 -5.75
CA LEU A 46 -19.69 -3.86 -6.37
C LEU A 46 -19.79 -4.98 -5.33
N TYR A 47 -18.96 -4.92 -4.29
CA TYR A 47 -18.96 -5.90 -3.21
C TYR A 47 -20.31 -5.94 -2.48
N ARG A 48 -20.90 -4.77 -2.17
CA ARG A 48 -22.24 -4.70 -1.54
C ARG A 48 -23.36 -5.23 -2.43
N ARG A 49 -23.17 -5.26 -3.75
CA ARG A 49 -24.14 -5.81 -4.72
C ARG A 49 -24.01 -7.33 -4.92
N ARG A 50 -22.88 -7.94 -4.57
CA ARG A 50 -22.56 -9.34 -4.89
C ARG A 50 -23.38 -10.37 -4.10
N GLY A 51 -23.98 -10.01 -2.96
CA GLY A 51 -24.75 -10.93 -2.12
C GLY A 51 -23.93 -11.53 -0.98
N GLU A 52 -24.26 -12.75 -0.54
CA GLU A 52 -23.63 -13.38 0.63
C GLU A 52 -22.11 -13.57 0.49
N SER A 53 -21.41 -13.24 1.57
CA SER A 53 -19.97 -13.40 1.72
C SER A 53 -19.68 -13.84 3.15
N SER A 54 -18.68 -14.69 3.35
CA SER A 54 -18.27 -15.07 4.70
C SER A 54 -17.77 -13.85 5.50
N GLU A 55 -17.90 -13.88 6.82
CA GLU A 55 -17.40 -12.79 7.69
C GLU A 55 -15.90 -12.53 7.48
N ARG A 56 -15.14 -13.60 7.21
CA ARG A 56 -13.68 -13.54 6.94
C ARG A 56 -13.38 -12.83 5.63
N GLU A 57 -14.11 -13.17 4.57
CA GLU A 57 -14.01 -12.49 3.27
C GLU A 57 -14.38 -11.01 3.40
N ALA A 58 -15.46 -10.70 4.14
CA ALA A 58 -15.89 -9.33 4.39
C ALA A 58 -14.83 -8.50 5.13
N ALA A 59 -14.18 -9.09 6.14
CA ALA A 59 -13.10 -8.43 6.87
C ALA A 59 -11.91 -8.13 5.94
N LEU A 60 -11.52 -9.08 5.09
CA LEU A 60 -10.40 -8.90 4.15
C LEU A 60 -10.70 -7.87 3.07
N VAL A 61 -11.92 -7.86 2.52
CA VAL A 61 -12.32 -6.81 1.57
C VAL A 61 -12.25 -5.45 2.23
N LYS A 62 -12.81 -5.27 3.45
CA LYS A 62 -12.73 -3.99 4.17
C LYS A 62 -11.28 -3.55 4.40
N LEU A 63 -10.41 -4.48 4.81
CA LEU A 63 -9.00 -4.20 5.06
C LEU A 63 -8.25 -3.79 3.77
N PHE A 64 -8.50 -4.50 2.68
CA PHE A 64 -7.95 -4.18 1.36
C PHE A 64 -8.43 -2.80 0.89
N LEU A 65 -9.72 -2.50 1.00
CA LEU A 65 -10.26 -1.19 0.62
C LEU A 65 -9.66 -0.06 1.45
N LEU A 66 -9.46 -0.29 2.76
CA LEU A 66 -8.83 0.67 3.66
C LEU A 66 -7.34 0.87 3.30
N PHE A 67 -6.63 -0.20 2.94
CA PHE A 67 -5.24 -0.12 2.45
C PHE A 67 -5.15 0.73 1.18
N VAL A 68 -5.97 0.43 0.16
CA VAL A 68 -5.99 1.18 -1.11
C VAL A 68 -6.33 2.65 -0.86
N PHE A 69 -7.32 2.93 -0.01
CA PHE A 69 -7.66 4.31 0.37
C PHE A 69 -6.50 5.04 1.06
N ALA A 70 -5.81 4.37 1.99
CA ALA A 70 -4.65 4.94 2.68
C ALA A 70 -3.51 5.29 1.71
N VAL A 71 -3.25 4.47 0.69
CA VAL A 71 -2.29 4.79 -0.38
C VAL A 71 -2.73 6.04 -1.15
N GLY A 72 -4.02 6.18 -1.46
CA GLY A 72 -4.56 7.40 -2.06
C GLY A 72 -4.30 8.65 -1.23
N LEU A 73 -4.43 8.56 0.10
CA LEU A 73 -4.10 9.66 1.02
C LEU A 73 -2.61 9.98 1.05
N VAL A 74 -1.72 8.99 0.95
CA VAL A 74 -0.28 9.21 0.85
C VAL A 74 0.07 10.02 -0.38
N HIS A 75 -0.49 9.68 -1.54
CA HIS A 75 -0.26 10.45 -2.79
C HIS A 75 -0.91 11.82 -2.75
N PHE A 76 -2.07 11.96 -2.11
CA PHE A 76 -2.69 13.26 -1.91
C PHE A 76 -1.83 14.17 -1.01
N ALA A 77 -1.26 13.62 0.05
CA ALA A 77 -0.32 14.34 0.91
C ALA A 77 0.97 14.71 0.16
N ALA A 78 1.52 13.80 -0.67
CA ALA A 78 2.68 14.06 -1.51
C ALA A 78 2.43 15.18 -2.53
N LEU A 79 1.23 15.20 -3.14
CA LEU A 79 0.78 16.29 -4.00
C LEU A 79 0.81 17.64 -3.26
N LEU A 80 0.34 17.69 -2.02
CA LEU A 80 0.28 18.94 -1.25
C LEU A 80 1.59 19.29 -0.52
N ALA A 81 2.55 18.37 -0.46
CA ALA A 81 3.79 18.50 0.30
C ALA A 81 4.59 19.80 0.01
N PRO A 82 4.68 20.29 -1.25
CA PRO A 82 5.37 21.55 -1.53
C PRO A 82 4.78 22.76 -0.80
N TRP A 83 3.49 22.72 -0.45
CA TRP A 83 2.77 23.81 0.21
C TRP A 83 2.58 23.59 1.71
N LEU A 84 2.34 22.35 2.16
CA LEU A 84 1.96 22.06 3.54
C LEU A 84 3.13 21.97 4.53
N LYS A 85 4.38 21.80 4.07
CA LYS A 85 5.59 21.65 4.91
C LYS A 85 5.39 20.71 6.12
N ALA A 86 4.62 19.63 5.95
CA ALA A 86 4.19 18.73 7.02
C ALA A 86 4.71 17.28 6.82
N PRO A 87 6.04 17.05 6.88
CA PRO A 87 6.64 15.73 6.62
C PRO A 87 6.20 14.66 7.63
N ALA A 88 5.82 15.06 8.85
CA ALA A 88 5.29 14.14 9.86
C ALA A 88 3.95 13.52 9.46
N LEU A 89 3.06 14.29 8.81
CA LEU A 89 1.77 13.80 8.33
C LEU A 89 1.97 12.78 7.21
N GLU A 90 2.85 13.09 6.25
CA GLU A 90 3.20 12.18 5.16
C GLU A 90 3.79 10.86 5.69
N GLY A 91 4.71 10.96 6.67
CA GLY A 91 5.30 9.80 7.34
C GLY A 91 4.25 8.94 8.07
N LEU A 92 3.31 9.57 8.77
CA LEU A 92 2.23 8.87 9.48
C LEU A 92 1.30 8.13 8.50
N LEU A 93 0.92 8.77 7.39
CA LEU A 93 0.08 8.16 6.37
C LEU A 93 0.79 6.96 5.70
N LYS A 94 2.09 7.09 5.41
CA LYS A 94 2.91 6.00 4.89
C LYS A 94 3.01 4.84 5.89
N GLY A 95 3.20 5.13 7.17
CA GLY A 95 3.21 4.13 8.24
C GLY A 95 1.88 3.39 8.35
N ALA A 96 0.76 4.11 8.33
CA ALA A 96 -0.57 3.52 8.35
C ALA A 96 -0.82 2.63 7.11
N ALA A 97 -0.46 3.12 5.92
CA ALA A 97 -0.56 2.35 4.68
C ALA A 97 0.27 1.05 4.73
N ALA A 98 1.49 1.10 5.27
CA ALA A 98 2.34 -0.08 5.43
C ALA A 98 1.74 -1.12 6.38
N LEU A 99 1.17 -0.70 7.51
CA LEU A 99 0.50 -1.60 8.44
C LEU A 99 -0.73 -2.27 7.81
N LEU A 100 -1.54 -1.50 7.08
CA LEU A 100 -2.70 -2.00 6.36
C LEU A 100 -2.30 -2.97 5.24
N ALA A 101 -1.22 -2.67 4.52
CA ALA A 101 -0.65 -3.55 3.50
C ALA A 101 -0.24 -4.90 4.09
N LEU A 102 0.49 -4.86 5.22
CA LEU A 102 0.95 -6.07 5.91
C LEU A 102 -0.21 -6.92 6.41
N ALA A 103 -1.19 -6.28 7.06
CA ALA A 103 -2.37 -6.97 7.56
C ALA A 103 -3.18 -7.60 6.40
N THR A 104 -3.30 -6.90 5.27
CA THR A 104 -3.94 -7.42 4.06
C THR A 104 -3.19 -8.64 3.52
N ALA A 105 -1.86 -8.58 3.41
CA ALA A 105 -1.03 -9.67 2.92
C ALA A 105 -1.16 -10.92 3.80
N ILE A 106 -1.08 -10.77 5.13
CA ILE A 106 -1.25 -11.88 6.08
C ILE A 106 -2.66 -12.49 5.95
N GLY A 107 -3.68 -11.64 5.86
CA GLY A 107 -5.05 -12.06 5.69
C GLY A 107 -5.30 -12.86 4.41
N LEU A 108 -4.68 -12.44 3.30
CA LEU A 108 -4.71 -13.17 2.03
C LEU A 108 -4.03 -14.53 2.14
N LEU A 109 -2.85 -14.62 2.77
CA LEU A 109 -2.15 -15.89 2.96
C LEU A 109 -3.00 -16.91 3.74
N TRP A 110 -3.78 -16.45 4.71
CA TRP A 110 -4.65 -17.31 5.51
C TRP A 110 -5.93 -17.73 4.78
N LEU A 111 -6.50 -16.86 3.94
CA LEU A 111 -7.68 -17.18 3.15
C LEU A 111 -7.34 -17.99 1.88
N ALA A 112 -6.14 -17.85 1.33
CA ALA A 112 -5.67 -18.57 0.14
C ALA A 112 -5.95 -20.08 0.15
N PRO A 113 -5.64 -20.87 1.22
CA PRO A 113 -5.95 -22.30 1.22
C PRO A 113 -7.45 -22.60 1.13
N HIS A 114 -8.30 -21.75 1.71
CA HIS A 114 -9.76 -21.91 1.64
C HIS A 114 -10.29 -21.64 0.22
N LEU A 115 -9.75 -20.63 -0.48
CA LEU A 115 -10.16 -20.29 -1.84
C LEU A 115 -9.69 -21.31 -2.88
N LEU A 116 -8.54 -21.93 -2.64
CA LEU A 116 -7.95 -22.93 -3.53
C LEU A 116 -8.47 -24.35 -3.28
N GLY A 117 -9.35 -24.55 -2.29
CA GLY A 117 -9.81 -25.88 -1.89
C GLY A 117 -8.67 -26.78 -1.37
N LEU A 118 -7.54 -26.19 -0.99
CA LEU A 118 -6.40 -26.93 -0.47
C LEU A 118 -6.73 -27.36 0.97
N PRO A 119 -6.52 -28.65 1.32
CA PRO A 119 -6.69 -29.08 2.69
C PRO A 119 -5.80 -28.22 3.61
N PRO A 120 -6.29 -27.79 4.78
CA PRO A 120 -5.47 -27.07 5.72
C PRO A 120 -4.20 -27.88 6.00
N ALA A 121 -3.05 -27.21 6.16
CA ALA A 121 -1.73 -27.81 6.37
C ALA A 121 -1.59 -28.64 7.67
N THR A 122 -2.70 -29.05 8.27
CA THR A 122 -2.79 -29.96 9.40
C THR A 122 -2.94 -31.39 8.89
N GLY A 123 -1.82 -32.11 8.83
CA GLY A 123 -1.83 -33.57 8.88
C GLY A 123 -1.18 -34.25 7.68
N PHE A 124 0.15 -34.22 7.63
CA PHE A 124 0.91 -35.32 7.03
C PHE A 124 0.67 -36.58 7.88
N ARG A 125 -0.49 -37.22 7.70
CA ARG A 125 -0.76 -38.53 8.28
C ARG A 125 -0.01 -39.54 7.40
N ARG A 126 1.21 -39.91 7.82
CA ARG A 126 1.85 -41.15 7.34
C ARG A 126 0.82 -42.27 7.48
N LYS A 127 0.37 -42.84 6.37
CA LYS A 127 -0.25 -44.16 6.41
C LYS A 127 0.88 -45.12 6.78
N SER A 128 0.86 -45.65 8.00
CA SER A 128 1.71 -46.78 8.35
C SER A 128 1.30 -47.96 7.47
N PRO A 129 2.24 -48.66 6.81
CA PRO A 129 1.92 -49.91 6.13
C PRO A 129 1.30 -50.87 7.14
N ARG A 130 0.12 -51.38 6.85
CA ARG A 130 -0.39 -52.59 7.53
C ARG A 130 0.38 -53.76 6.93
N THR A 131 1.32 -54.31 7.69
CA THR A 131 1.77 -55.70 7.61
C THR A 131 2.08 -56.15 9.02
#